data_AF-A0A158CL83-F1
#
_entry.id   AF-A0A158CL83-F1
#
_cell.length_a   1.000
_cell.length_b   1.000
_cell.length_c   1.000
_cell.angle_alpha   90.00
_cell.angle_beta   90.00
_cell.angle_gamma   90.00
#
_symmetry.space_group_name_H-M   'P 1'
#
loop_
_entity.id
_entity.type
_entity.pdbx_description
1 polymer ?
#
loop_
_entity_poly.entity_id
_entity_poly.type
_entity_poly.pdbx_seq_one_letter_code
_entity_poly.pdbx_strand_id
1 'polypeptide(L)'
;MDKAELLKLLFPYYRDHAAMRKLWEQREKFALVLRHALHLEYLNPISSLDEYARFFLDFTSATLIASVDDLVDVASVVEGDERSSFMSFFVENRLVSDQIICDLLDAPDKVDEIGYADEWIDYPIRLKAGKMIFFAEPESISTDQLIPRGVGVDDFLKQYLLSWAYEEGKLSLEGIDFFRLNFRKKFDSLTAIKRRDDNQAG
;
A
#
# COMPACT_ATOMS: atom_id res chain seq x y z
N MET A 1 10.96 -2.93 27.65
CA MET A 1 9.89 -2.21 28.37
C MET A 1 8.87 -3.25 28.78
N ASP A 2 8.41 -3.26 30.03
CA ASP A 2 7.42 -4.24 30.48
C ASP A 2 5.99 -3.89 30.04
N LYS A 3 5.05 -4.81 30.23
CA LYS A 3 3.64 -4.64 29.83
C LYS A 3 2.98 -3.42 30.49
N ALA A 4 3.34 -3.11 31.73
CA ALA A 4 2.73 -2.02 32.51
C ALA A 4 3.27 -0.66 32.06
N GLU A 5 4.54 -0.59 31.68
CA GLU A 5 5.16 0.59 31.08
C GLU A 5 4.58 0.91 29.70
N LEU A 6 4.36 -0.11 28.86
CA LEU A 6 3.67 0.02 27.57
C LEU A 6 2.25 0.54 27.71
N LEU A 7 1.51 0.04 28.71
CA LEU A 7 0.16 0.53 28.99
C LEU A 7 0.18 2.01 29.37
N LYS A 8 1.08 2.42 30.27
CA LYS A 8 1.22 3.83 30.67
C LYS A 8 1.59 4.74 29.52
N LEU A 9 2.31 4.22 28.52
CA LEU A 9 2.72 4.97 27.35
C LEU A 9 1.54 5.22 26.39
N LEU A 10 0.73 4.20 26.10
CA LEU A 10 -0.34 4.28 25.10
C LEU A 10 -1.70 4.72 25.66
N PHE A 11 -2.02 4.35 26.92
CA PHE A 11 -3.30 4.66 27.57
C PHE A 11 -3.72 6.13 27.48
N PRO A 12 -2.83 7.14 27.67
CA PRO A 12 -3.21 8.55 27.60
C PRO A 12 -3.79 9.01 26.26
N TYR A 13 -3.60 8.25 25.19
CA TYR A 13 -4.02 8.62 23.85
C TYR A 13 -5.21 7.80 23.33
N TYR A 14 -5.62 6.76 24.05
CA TYR A 14 -6.68 5.87 23.60
C TYR A 14 -8.02 6.56 23.57
N ARG A 15 -8.61 6.62 22.37
CA ARG A 15 -9.87 7.32 22.09
C ARG A 15 -9.86 8.80 22.51
N ASP A 16 -8.67 9.41 22.62
CA ASP A 16 -8.51 10.84 22.88
C ASP A 16 -7.83 11.53 21.70
N HIS A 17 -8.67 12.13 20.84
CA HIS A 17 -8.23 12.78 19.62
C HIS A 17 -7.39 14.03 19.90
N ALA A 18 -7.68 14.76 20.99
CA ALA A 18 -6.94 15.96 21.34
C ALA A 18 -5.54 15.61 21.85
N ALA A 19 -5.44 14.55 22.66
CA ALA A 19 -4.16 14.02 23.11
C ALA A 19 -3.31 13.49 21.95
N MET A 20 -3.91 12.78 20.98
CA MET A 20 -3.23 12.33 19.76
C MET A 20 -2.69 13.50 18.94
N ARG A 21 -3.49 14.53 18.68
CA ARG A 21 -3.04 15.73 17.95
C ARG A 21 -1.93 16.48 18.68
N LYS A 22 -2.02 16.59 20.01
CA LYS A 22 -0.95 17.20 20.81
C LYS A 22 0.33 16.37 20.78
N LEU A 23 0.22 15.05 20.76
CA LEU A 23 1.37 14.15 20.67
C LEU A 23 2.05 14.28 19.30
N TRP A 24 1.29 14.42 18.22
CA TRP A 24 1.80 14.63 16.86
C TRP A 24 2.77 15.81 16.77
N GLU A 25 2.49 16.90 17.51
CA GLU A 25 3.37 18.07 17.61
C GLU A 25 4.66 17.81 18.42
N GLN A 26 4.76 16.68 19.12
CA GLN A 26 5.89 16.29 19.98
C GLN A 26 6.71 15.18 19.32
N ARG A 27 7.43 15.49 18.23
CA ARG A 27 8.09 14.51 17.34
C ARG A 27 8.84 13.37 18.05
N GLU A 28 9.69 13.68 19.03
CA GLU A 28 10.45 12.65 19.76
C GLU A 28 9.55 11.71 20.56
N LYS A 29 8.54 12.27 21.24
CA LYS A 29 7.59 11.49 22.02
C LYS A 29 6.67 10.68 21.12
N PHE A 30 6.22 11.25 20.02
CA PHE A 30 5.44 10.57 19.00
C PHE A 30 6.21 9.37 18.44
N ALA A 31 7.46 9.57 18.04
CA ALA A 31 8.33 8.52 17.52
C ALA A 31 8.49 7.37 18.52
N LEU A 32 8.71 7.68 19.80
CA LEU A 32 8.78 6.67 20.86
C LEU A 32 7.48 5.86 20.96
N VAL A 33 6.33 6.53 20.98
CA VAL A 33 5.03 5.85 21.06
C VAL A 33 4.78 4.98 19.83
N LEU A 34 5.10 5.50 18.63
CA LEU A 34 4.94 4.77 17.37
C LEU A 34 5.77 3.49 17.32
N ARG A 35 7.07 3.54 17.65
CA ARG A 35 7.93 2.35 17.68
C ARG A 35 7.37 1.28 18.61
N HIS A 36 6.90 1.68 19.77
CA HIS A 36 6.30 0.75 20.72
C HIS A 36 4.95 0.19 20.27
N ALA A 37 4.12 0.98 19.59
CA ALA A 37 2.87 0.50 19.01
C ALA A 37 3.13 -0.52 17.89
N LEU A 38 4.09 -0.24 16.99
CA LEU A 38 4.49 -1.15 15.92
C LEU A 38 5.06 -2.47 16.46
N HIS A 39 5.91 -2.40 17.49
CA HIS A 39 6.46 -3.58 18.13
C HIS A 39 5.36 -4.46 18.76
N LEU A 40 4.32 -3.85 19.33
CA LEU A 40 3.18 -4.59 19.87
C LEU A 40 2.35 -5.27 18.79
N GLU A 41 2.08 -4.59 17.67
CA GLU A 41 1.36 -5.18 16.53
C GLU A 41 2.12 -6.40 15.98
N TYR A 42 3.46 -6.30 15.87
CA TYR A 42 4.30 -7.41 15.40
C TYR A 42 4.24 -8.65 16.31
N LEU A 43 4.16 -8.45 17.62
CA LEU A 43 4.10 -9.55 18.59
C LEU A 43 2.73 -10.24 18.63
N ASN A 44 1.71 -9.66 17.98
CA ASN A 44 0.33 -10.14 17.91
C ASN A 44 -0.24 -10.72 19.23
N PRO A 45 -0.07 -10.05 20.40
CA PRO A 45 -0.57 -10.60 21.65
C PRO A 45 -2.05 -10.21 21.83
N ILE A 46 -2.97 -11.17 21.72
CA ILE A 46 -4.40 -10.98 22.02
C ILE A 46 -4.55 -10.44 23.46
N SER A 47 -4.65 -9.13 23.63
CA SER A 47 -4.68 -8.46 24.92
C SER A 47 -5.20 -7.03 24.77
N SER A 48 -5.63 -6.42 25.87
CA SER A 48 -6.08 -5.02 25.85
C SER A 48 -5.05 -4.06 25.26
N LEU A 49 -3.73 -4.30 25.45
CA LEU A 49 -2.64 -3.50 24.87
C LEU A 49 -2.68 -3.40 23.35
N ASP A 50 -3.13 -4.47 22.69
CA ASP A 50 -3.29 -4.53 21.25
C ASP A 50 -4.30 -3.47 20.79
N GLU A 51 -5.44 -3.34 21.47
CA GLU A 51 -6.44 -2.32 21.14
C GLU A 51 -5.90 -0.89 21.27
N TYR A 52 -5.01 -0.64 22.24
CA TYR A 52 -4.37 0.68 22.40
C TYR A 52 -3.40 0.98 21.25
N ALA A 53 -2.54 0.01 20.92
CA ALA A 53 -1.58 0.13 19.82
C ALA A 53 -2.31 0.29 18.47
N ARG A 54 -3.31 -0.56 18.23
CA ARG A 54 -4.13 -0.54 17.01
C ARG A 54 -4.85 0.79 16.84
N PHE A 55 -5.50 1.30 17.89
CA PHE A 55 -6.12 2.62 17.84
C PHE A 55 -5.10 3.71 17.51
N PHE A 56 -3.92 3.67 18.14
CA PHE A 56 -2.87 4.65 17.89
C PHE A 56 -2.41 4.64 16.42
N LEU A 57 -2.16 3.45 15.88
CA LEU A 57 -1.71 3.26 14.49
C LEU A 57 -2.82 3.66 13.50
N ASP A 58 -4.06 3.20 13.71
CA ASP A 58 -5.21 3.54 12.87
C ASP A 58 -5.47 5.06 12.86
N PHE A 59 -5.44 5.70 14.04
CA PHE A 59 -5.64 7.15 14.14
C PHE A 59 -4.50 7.92 13.47
N THR A 60 -3.26 7.47 13.65
CA THR A 60 -2.10 8.06 12.96
C THR A 60 -2.28 7.98 11.45
N SER A 61 -2.50 6.78 10.92
CA SER A 61 -2.60 6.53 9.48
C SER A 61 -3.80 7.23 8.84
N ALA A 62 -4.98 7.19 9.47
CA ALA A 62 -6.21 7.68 8.85
C ALA A 62 -6.53 9.14 9.18
N THR A 63 -5.98 9.71 10.26
CA THR A 63 -6.37 11.05 10.75
C THR A 63 -5.24 12.06 10.81
N LEU A 64 -4.01 11.63 11.13
CA LEU A 64 -2.87 12.55 11.23
C LEU A 64 -2.14 12.71 9.91
N ILE A 65 -1.97 11.63 9.16
CA ILE A 65 -1.34 11.66 7.84
C ILE A 65 -2.36 12.15 6.82
N ALA A 66 -2.19 13.39 6.35
CA ALA A 66 -3.09 14.03 5.39
C ALA A 66 -2.47 14.16 3.99
N SER A 67 -1.16 13.96 3.88
CA SER A 67 -0.39 14.11 2.65
C SER A 67 0.76 13.10 2.56
N VAL A 68 1.33 12.93 1.37
CA VAL A 68 2.53 12.11 1.16
C VAL A 68 3.70 12.64 1.98
N ASP A 69 3.84 13.96 2.16
CA ASP A 69 4.89 14.54 2.99
C ASP A 69 4.72 14.17 4.48
N ASP A 70 3.49 14.16 5.00
CA ASP A 70 3.26 13.67 6.38
C ASP A 70 3.67 12.20 6.51
N LEU A 71 3.41 11.38 5.49
CA LEU A 71 3.79 9.96 5.48
C LEU A 71 5.32 9.80 5.50
N VAL A 72 6.03 10.59 4.70
CA VAL A 72 7.51 10.64 4.72
C VAL A 72 8.00 11.03 6.11
N ASP A 73 7.41 12.06 6.72
CA ASP A 73 7.78 12.51 8.06
C ASP A 73 7.58 11.42 9.11
N VAL A 74 6.51 10.63 9.05
CA VAL A 74 6.32 9.47 9.95
C VAL A 74 7.34 8.37 9.66
N ALA A 75 7.52 8.01 8.40
CA ALA A 75 8.47 6.96 8.02
C ALA A 75 9.91 7.32 8.44
N SER A 76 10.26 8.61 8.46
CA SER A 76 11.57 9.10 8.88
C SER A 76 11.90 8.88 10.36
N VAL A 77 10.89 8.73 11.23
CA VAL A 77 11.10 8.56 12.67
C VAL A 77 11.22 7.10 13.11
N VAL A 78 11.09 6.16 12.17
CA VAL A 78 11.28 4.71 12.34
C VAL A 78 12.33 4.20 11.33
N GLU A 79 13.02 3.11 11.66
CA GLU A 79 14.14 2.59 10.86
C GLU A 79 14.04 1.07 10.66
N GLY A 80 14.62 0.57 9.56
CA GLY A 80 14.64 -0.85 9.23
C GLY A 80 13.24 -1.48 9.21
N ASP A 81 13.13 -2.67 9.82
CA ASP A 81 11.90 -3.46 9.87
C ASP A 81 10.70 -2.71 10.46
N GLU A 82 10.92 -1.74 11.37
CA GLU A 82 9.84 -0.91 11.92
C GLU A 82 9.24 0.01 10.84
N ARG A 83 10.08 0.54 9.96
CA ARG A 83 9.64 1.37 8.84
C ARG A 83 8.85 0.55 7.84
N SER A 84 9.37 -0.61 7.43
CA SER A 84 8.66 -1.51 6.51
C SER A 84 7.32 -1.95 7.11
N SER A 85 7.30 -2.35 8.39
CA SER A 85 6.08 -2.73 9.10
C SER A 85 5.05 -1.61 9.15
N PHE A 86 5.50 -0.38 9.44
CA PHE A 86 4.62 0.78 9.41
C PHE A 86 4.05 1.03 8.01
N MET A 87 4.89 0.95 6.98
CA MET A 87 4.44 1.16 5.60
C MET A 87 3.45 0.10 5.14
N SER A 88 3.70 -1.19 5.41
CA SER A 88 2.75 -2.28 5.15
C SER A 88 1.45 -2.05 5.90
N PHE A 89 1.50 -1.68 7.18
CA PHE A 89 0.31 -1.33 7.96
C PHE A 89 -0.45 -0.18 7.30
N PHE A 90 0.24 0.90 6.94
CA PHE A 90 -0.38 2.11 6.38
C PHE A 90 -1.09 1.82 5.07
N VAL A 91 -0.42 1.17 4.12
CA VAL A 91 -0.98 0.94 2.78
C VAL A 91 -2.11 -0.08 2.80
N GLU A 92 -2.09 -1.06 3.71
CA GLU A 92 -3.16 -2.07 3.82
C GLU A 92 -4.32 -1.63 4.74
N ASN A 93 -4.19 -0.46 5.39
CA ASN A 93 -5.20 0.04 6.29
C ASN A 93 -6.44 0.55 5.54
N ARG A 94 -7.58 -0.11 5.75
CA ARG A 94 -8.87 0.23 5.12
C ARG A 94 -9.43 1.60 5.52
N LEU A 95 -8.90 2.23 6.57
CA LEU A 95 -9.29 3.57 7.00
C LEU A 95 -8.48 4.66 6.26
N VAL A 96 -7.36 4.31 5.64
CA VAL A 96 -6.56 5.22 4.83
C VAL A 96 -7.25 5.41 3.49
N SER A 97 -7.29 6.66 3.01
CA SER A 97 -7.87 6.98 1.71
C SER A 97 -7.04 6.35 0.59
N ASP A 98 -7.69 5.65 -0.34
CA ASP A 98 -7.01 5.21 -1.56
C ASP A 98 -6.29 6.35 -2.30
N GLN A 99 -6.80 7.59 -2.19
CA GLN A 99 -6.23 8.74 -2.89
C GLN A 99 -4.79 9.00 -2.43
N ILE A 100 -4.52 9.00 -1.13
CA ILE A 100 -3.15 9.23 -0.62
C ILE A 100 -2.20 8.10 -1.04
N ILE A 101 -2.71 6.87 -1.15
CA ILE A 101 -1.94 5.72 -1.65
C ILE A 101 -1.64 5.88 -3.15
N CYS A 102 -2.60 6.38 -3.93
CA CYS A 102 -2.39 6.67 -5.35
C CYS A 102 -1.42 7.82 -5.57
N ASP A 103 -1.54 8.89 -4.78
CA ASP A 103 -0.67 10.07 -4.81
C ASP A 103 0.77 9.69 -4.47
N LEU A 104 0.98 8.77 -3.52
CA LEU A 104 2.31 8.22 -3.21
C LEU A 104 2.97 7.60 -4.45
N LEU A 105 2.22 6.87 -5.27
CA LEU A 105 2.74 6.29 -6.51
C LEU A 105 3.00 7.31 -7.62
N ASP A 106 2.46 8.53 -7.51
CA ASP A 106 2.76 9.64 -8.41
C ASP A 106 3.97 10.47 -7.94
N ALA A 107 4.53 10.16 -6.78
CA ALA A 107 5.69 10.80 -6.17
C ALA A 107 6.85 9.80 -5.96
N PRO A 108 7.53 9.35 -7.03
CA PRO A 108 8.57 8.32 -6.93
C PRO A 108 9.76 8.75 -6.06
N ASP A 109 10.08 10.05 -6.02
CA ASP A 109 11.09 10.61 -5.11
C ASP A 109 10.73 10.38 -3.64
N LYS A 110 9.44 10.42 -3.29
CA LYS A 110 8.94 10.17 -1.94
C LYS A 110 8.95 8.67 -1.61
N VAL A 111 8.66 7.81 -2.58
CA VAL A 111 8.84 6.36 -2.43
C VAL A 111 10.29 6.02 -2.12
N ASP A 112 11.23 6.64 -2.83
CA ASP A 112 12.67 6.49 -2.59
C ASP A 112 13.09 7.05 -1.22
N GLU A 113 12.54 8.19 -0.80
CA GLU A 113 12.81 8.81 0.51
C GLU A 113 12.36 7.94 1.69
N ILE A 114 11.19 7.28 1.56
CA ILE A 114 10.70 6.30 2.54
C ILE A 114 11.62 5.08 2.56
N GLY A 115 11.94 4.53 1.38
CA GLY A 115 12.77 3.34 1.23
C GLY A 115 12.03 2.03 1.53
N TYR A 116 12.75 0.91 1.42
CA TYR A 116 12.21 -0.45 1.62
C TYR A 116 10.98 -0.77 0.76
N ALA A 117 10.87 -0.15 -0.42
CA ALA A 117 9.69 -0.25 -1.28
C ALA A 117 9.38 -1.70 -1.67
N ASP A 118 10.40 -2.54 -1.83
CA ASP A 118 10.26 -3.97 -2.10
C ASP A 118 9.44 -4.74 -1.05
N GLU A 119 9.28 -4.21 0.16
CA GLU A 119 8.48 -4.84 1.22
C GLU A 119 6.99 -4.43 1.24
N TRP A 120 6.62 -3.29 0.65
CA TRP A 120 5.28 -2.72 0.84
C TRP A 120 4.63 -2.13 -0.42
N ILE A 121 5.38 -1.90 -1.51
CA ILE A 121 4.89 -1.17 -2.70
C ILE A 121 3.87 -1.95 -3.55
N ASP A 122 3.88 -3.27 -3.38
CA ASP A 122 3.06 -4.23 -4.10
C ASP A 122 1.56 -3.93 -3.99
N TYR A 123 1.08 -3.64 -2.77
CA TYR A 123 -0.33 -3.35 -2.53
C TYR A 123 -0.77 -2.02 -3.17
N PRO A 124 -0.08 -0.87 -2.95
CA PRO A 124 -0.36 0.37 -3.65
C PRO A 124 -0.49 0.20 -5.17
N ILE A 125 0.45 -0.52 -5.79
CA ILE A 125 0.46 -0.71 -7.24
C ILE A 125 -0.81 -1.45 -7.68
N ARG A 126 -1.15 -2.56 -7.00
CA ARG A 126 -2.37 -3.32 -7.29
C ARG A 126 -3.63 -2.50 -7.07
N LEU A 127 -3.68 -1.67 -6.03
CA LEU A 127 -4.81 -0.79 -5.73
C LEU A 127 -5.04 0.22 -6.88
N LYS A 128 -3.99 0.95 -7.26
CA LYS A 128 -4.06 1.96 -8.33
C LYS A 128 -4.42 1.32 -9.67
N ALA A 129 -3.78 0.20 -10.01
CA ALA A 129 -4.10 -0.55 -11.23
C ALA A 129 -5.54 -1.08 -11.22
N GLY A 130 -6.01 -1.63 -10.11
CA GLY A 130 -7.38 -2.13 -9.99
C GLY A 130 -8.43 -1.04 -10.20
N LYS A 131 -8.22 0.15 -9.63
CA LYS A 131 -9.09 1.31 -9.87
C LYS A 131 -9.06 1.72 -11.34
N MET A 132 -7.88 1.76 -11.95
CA MET A 132 -7.73 2.11 -13.36
C MET A 132 -8.46 1.12 -14.28
N ILE A 133 -8.25 -0.18 -14.09
CA ILE A 133 -8.88 -1.25 -14.88
C ILE A 133 -10.40 -1.18 -14.74
N PHE A 134 -10.90 -0.99 -13.52
CA PHE A 134 -12.34 -0.96 -13.25
C PHE A 134 -13.07 0.18 -14.00
N PHE A 135 -12.47 1.37 -14.02
CA PHE A 135 -13.11 2.56 -14.61
C PHE A 135 -12.73 2.84 -16.07
N ALA A 136 -11.72 2.14 -16.63
CA ALA A 136 -11.25 2.40 -17.99
C ALA A 136 -12.24 1.93 -19.07
N GLU A 137 -12.21 2.61 -20.21
CA GLU A 137 -12.86 2.13 -21.43
C GLU A 137 -12.13 0.89 -21.98
N PRO A 138 -12.81 0.03 -22.77
CA PRO A 138 -12.14 -1.06 -23.48
C PRO A 138 -10.93 -0.58 -24.27
N GLU A 139 -9.87 -1.40 -24.28
CA GLU A 139 -8.65 -1.18 -25.09
C GLU A 139 -7.94 0.18 -24.88
N SER A 140 -8.11 0.83 -23.72
CA SER A 140 -7.63 2.19 -23.48
C SER A 140 -6.38 2.29 -22.60
N ILE A 141 -6.05 1.25 -21.84
CA ILE A 141 -4.92 1.28 -20.88
C ILE A 141 -3.61 0.92 -21.59
N SER A 142 -2.63 1.80 -21.53
CA SER A 142 -1.25 1.52 -21.95
C SER A 142 -0.43 0.84 -20.83
N THR A 143 0.66 0.17 -21.21
CA THR A 143 1.59 -0.47 -20.27
C THR A 143 2.17 0.52 -19.26
N ASP A 144 2.52 1.74 -19.70
CA ASP A 144 3.11 2.79 -18.86
C ASP A 144 2.14 3.38 -17.84
N GLN A 145 0.84 3.35 -18.11
CA GLN A 145 -0.17 3.76 -17.14
C GLN A 145 -0.37 2.69 -16.07
N LEU A 146 -0.29 1.42 -16.45
CA LEU A 146 -0.54 0.29 -15.57
C LEU A 146 0.65 -0.03 -14.66
N ILE A 147 1.88 0.14 -15.17
CA ILE A 147 3.13 -0.12 -14.45
C ILE A 147 3.77 1.24 -14.14
N PRO A 148 3.74 1.71 -12.88
CA PRO A 148 4.27 3.02 -12.52
C PRO A 148 5.77 3.11 -12.83
N ARG A 149 6.16 4.23 -13.47
CA ARG A 149 7.55 4.53 -13.78
C ARG A 149 8.28 5.01 -12.53
N GLY A 150 9.57 4.68 -12.42
CA GLY A 150 10.40 5.10 -11.28
C GLY A 150 10.26 4.24 -10.03
N VAL A 151 9.27 3.35 -10.00
CA VAL A 151 9.09 2.36 -8.93
C VAL A 151 9.61 1.01 -9.41
N GLY A 152 10.46 0.36 -8.60
CA GLY A 152 11.02 -0.96 -8.93
C GLY A 152 9.96 -2.06 -8.90
N VAL A 153 9.27 -2.29 -10.02
CA VAL A 153 8.27 -3.36 -10.15
C VAL A 153 8.91 -4.62 -10.73
N ASP A 154 8.76 -5.75 -10.03
CA ASP A 154 9.26 -7.04 -10.51
C ASP A 154 8.43 -7.60 -11.68
N ASP A 155 8.98 -8.61 -12.35
CA ASP A 155 8.34 -9.20 -13.53
C ASP A 155 7.09 -10.03 -13.19
N PHE A 156 6.97 -10.52 -11.96
CA PHE A 156 5.79 -11.25 -11.52
C PHE A 156 4.59 -10.30 -11.41
N LEU A 157 4.77 -9.15 -10.74
CA LEU A 157 3.75 -8.14 -10.59
C LEU A 157 3.40 -7.51 -11.95
N LYS A 158 4.40 -7.20 -12.81
CA LYS A 158 4.13 -6.75 -14.19
C LYS A 158 3.27 -7.76 -14.95
N GLN A 159 3.62 -9.05 -14.90
CA GLN A 159 2.84 -10.09 -15.56
C GLN A 159 1.42 -10.17 -15.00
N TYR A 160 1.26 -10.07 -13.69
CA TYR A 160 -0.05 -10.08 -13.02
C TYR A 160 -0.94 -8.93 -13.48
N LEU A 161 -0.43 -7.69 -13.45
CA LEU A 161 -1.19 -6.50 -13.84
C LEU A 161 -1.61 -6.57 -15.32
N LEU A 162 -0.68 -6.91 -16.22
CA LEU A 162 -0.96 -7.06 -17.64
C LEU A 162 -1.97 -8.16 -17.92
N SER A 163 -1.88 -9.28 -17.18
CA SER A 163 -2.86 -10.37 -17.27
C SER A 163 -4.26 -9.87 -16.92
N TRP A 164 -4.40 -9.16 -15.80
CA TRP A 164 -5.68 -8.65 -15.33
C TRP A 164 -6.29 -7.65 -16.34
N ALA A 165 -5.54 -6.65 -16.78
CA ALA A 165 -6.02 -5.68 -17.76
C ALA A 165 -6.40 -6.33 -19.11
N TYR A 166 -5.69 -7.40 -19.52
CA TYR A 166 -6.01 -8.16 -20.72
C TYR A 166 -7.28 -9.01 -20.56
N GLU A 167 -7.46 -9.66 -19.42
CA GLU A 167 -8.67 -10.44 -19.10
C GLU A 167 -9.91 -9.55 -19.16
N GLU A 168 -9.84 -8.36 -18.57
CA GLU A 168 -10.92 -7.35 -18.57
C GLU A 168 -11.10 -6.61 -19.90
N GLY A 169 -10.25 -6.89 -20.91
CA GLY A 169 -10.33 -6.25 -22.22
C GLY A 169 -10.00 -4.75 -22.20
N LYS A 170 -9.27 -4.29 -21.18
CA LYS A 170 -8.92 -2.88 -20.98
C LYS A 170 -7.56 -2.51 -21.55
N LEU A 171 -6.71 -3.50 -21.79
CA LEU A 171 -5.36 -3.28 -22.32
C LEU A 171 -5.41 -2.85 -23.80
N SER A 172 -4.73 -1.75 -24.12
CA SER A 172 -4.55 -1.24 -25.49
C SER A 172 -3.80 -2.21 -26.39
N LEU A 173 -3.91 -2.04 -27.71
CA LEU A 173 -3.20 -2.86 -28.70
C LEU A 173 -1.68 -2.91 -28.47
N GLU A 174 -1.07 -1.75 -28.20
CA GLU A 174 0.35 -1.65 -27.87
C GLU A 174 0.68 -2.40 -26.57
N GLY A 175 -0.19 -2.31 -25.57
CA GLY A 175 -0.06 -3.05 -24.32
C GLY A 175 -0.18 -4.57 -24.51
N ILE A 176 -1.09 -5.01 -25.39
CA ILE A 176 -1.25 -6.42 -25.78
C ILE A 176 0.02 -6.93 -26.46
N ASP A 177 0.58 -6.15 -27.39
CA ASP A 177 1.83 -6.49 -28.05
C ASP A 177 2.99 -6.61 -27.06
N PHE A 178 3.10 -5.65 -26.14
CA PHE A 178 4.08 -5.70 -25.06
C PHE A 178 3.90 -6.95 -24.20
N PHE A 179 2.67 -7.25 -23.77
CA PHE A 179 2.36 -8.41 -22.93
C PHE A 179 2.74 -9.73 -23.63
N ARG A 180 2.39 -9.87 -24.91
CA ARG A 180 2.74 -11.03 -25.73
C ARG A 180 4.24 -11.22 -25.89
N LEU A 181 4.99 -10.14 -26.10
CA LEU A 181 6.45 -10.21 -26.31
C LEU A 181 7.20 -10.57 -25.03
N ASN A 182 6.80 -10.00 -23.89
CA ASN A 182 7.54 -10.15 -22.63
C ASN A 182 7.05 -11.32 -21.77
N PHE A 183 5.78 -11.74 -21.89
CA PHE A 183 5.16 -12.77 -21.05
C PHE A 183 4.38 -13.81 -21.86
N ARG A 184 4.94 -14.22 -23.01
CA ARG A 184 4.31 -15.08 -24.02
C ARG A 184 3.55 -16.28 -23.47
N LYS A 185 4.15 -17.07 -22.57
CA LYS A 185 3.51 -18.27 -22.00
C LYS A 185 2.18 -17.96 -21.31
N LYS A 186 2.15 -16.88 -20.52
CA LYS A 186 0.95 -16.44 -19.81
C LYS A 186 -0.09 -15.88 -20.80
N PHE A 187 0.35 -15.05 -21.75
CA PHE A 187 -0.50 -14.52 -22.82
C PHE A 187 -1.20 -15.64 -23.60
N ASP A 188 -0.43 -16.60 -24.14
CA ASP A 188 -0.96 -17.70 -24.95
C ASP A 188 -1.99 -18.54 -24.16
N SER A 189 -1.74 -18.74 -22.86
CA SER A 189 -2.66 -19.45 -21.96
C SER A 189 -3.99 -18.71 -21.78
N LEU A 190 -3.94 -17.39 -21.55
CA LEU A 190 -5.13 -16.56 -21.37
C LEU A 190 -5.94 -16.43 -22.66
N THR A 191 -5.28 -16.23 -23.80
CA THR A 191 -5.96 -16.17 -25.10
C THR A 191 -6.68 -17.48 -25.43
N ALA A 192 -6.09 -18.63 -25.08
CA ALA A 192 -6.73 -19.93 -25.26
C ALA A 192 -7.98 -20.10 -24.41
N ILE A 193 -8.00 -19.54 -23.19
CA ILE A 193 -9.16 -19.55 -22.29
C ILE A 193 -10.27 -18.65 -22.85
N LYS A 194 -9.96 -17.37 -23.16
CA LYS A 194 -10.95 -16.42 -23.69
C LYS A 194 -11.65 -16.94 -24.96
N ARG A 195 -10.89 -17.55 -25.88
CA ARG A 195 -11.46 -18.17 -27.10
C ARG A 195 -12.41 -19.34 -26.80
N ARG A 196 -12.22 -20.07 -25.71
CA ARG A 196 -13.14 -21.16 -25.35
C ARG A 196 -14.44 -20.60 -24.78
N ASP A 197 -14.34 -19.56 -23.97
CA ASP A 197 -15.51 -18.92 -23.33
C ASP A 197 -16.38 -18.22 -24.38
N ASP A 198 -15.78 -17.53 -25.36
CA ASP A 198 -16.50 -16.91 -26.47
C ASP A 198 -17.26 -17.94 -27.33
N ASN A 199 -16.70 -19.15 -27.49
CA ASN A 199 -17.32 -20.24 -28.25
C ASN A 199 -18.43 -20.98 -27.46
N GLN A 200 -18.56 -20.75 -26.16
CA GLN A 200 -19.63 -21.30 -25.32
C GLN A 200 -20.77 -20.31 -25.07
N ALA A 201 -20.51 -19.01 -25.28
CA ALA A 201 -21.49 -17.93 -25.12
C ALA A 201 -22.29 -17.58 -26.40
N GLY A 202 -21.87 -18.10 -27.56
CA GLY A 202 -22.55 -17.95 -28.86
C GLY A 202 -23.38 -19.16 -29.25
#